data_AF-A0A0Q7WM53-F1
#
_entry.id   AF-A0A0Q7WM53-F1
#
_cell.length_a   1.000
_cell.length_b   1.000
_cell.length_c   1.000
_cell.angle_alpha   90.00
_cell.angle_beta   90.00
_cell.angle_gamma   90.00
#
_symmetry.space_group_name_H-M   'P 1'
#
loop_
_entity.id
_entity.type
_entity.pdbx_description
1 polymer ?
#
loop_
_entity_poly.entity_id
_entity_poly.type
_entity_poly.pdbx_seq_one_letter_code
_entity_poly.pdbx_strand_id
1 'polypeptide(L)'
;MEELFVTYLPVAAVMWLVLQVAALRTLDGRWRTAAWLPIYTVGAAVAVAVLGFMAGSNLAPIWVVFALPLCFVWIVALWIVRGLAWLVSRST
;
A
#
# COMPACT_ATOMS: atom_id res chain seq x y z
N MET A 1 -20.48 -1.45 13.32
CA MET A 1 -19.02 -1.59 13.09
C MET A 1 -18.70 -2.43 11.86
N GLU A 2 -19.45 -3.50 11.56
CA GLU A 2 -19.22 -4.32 10.36
C GLU A 2 -19.41 -3.57 9.04
N GLU A 3 -20.44 -2.72 8.89
CA GLU A 3 -20.64 -1.95 7.65
C GLU A 3 -19.48 -0.98 7.33
N LEU A 4 -18.88 -0.38 8.36
CA LEU A 4 -17.67 0.44 8.23
C LEU A 4 -16.52 -0.42 7.73
N PHE A 5 -16.31 -1.62 8.27
CA PHE A 5 -15.19 -2.44 7.83
C PHE A 5 -15.35 -2.97 6.40
N VAL A 6 -16.55 -3.43 6.05
CA VAL A 6 -16.88 -3.98 4.73
C VAL A 6 -16.80 -2.92 3.62
N THR A 7 -17.10 -1.66 3.94
CA THR A 7 -17.04 -0.57 2.96
C THR A 7 -15.65 0.08 2.89
N TYR A 8 -14.99 0.29 4.03
CA TYR A 8 -13.74 1.05 4.07
C TYR A 8 -12.54 0.25 3.57
N LEU A 9 -12.48 -1.05 3.85
CA LEU A 9 -11.36 -1.88 3.40
C LEU A 9 -11.22 -1.93 1.86
N PRO A 10 -12.29 -2.18 1.06
CA PRO A 10 -12.18 -2.13 -0.39
C PRO A 10 -11.94 -0.72 -0.93
N VAL A 11 -12.52 0.31 -0.32
CA VAL A 11 -12.25 1.71 -0.72
C VAL A 11 -10.77 2.05 -0.50
N ALA A 12 -10.22 1.72 0.67
CA ALA A 12 -8.81 1.93 0.98
C ALA A 12 -7.89 1.12 0.05
N ALA A 13 -8.26 -0.11 -0.30
CA ALA A 13 -7.51 -0.93 -1.25
C ALA A 13 -7.52 -0.33 -2.67
N VAL A 14 -8.67 0.17 -3.15
CA VAL A 14 -8.76 0.86 -4.45
C VAL A 14 -7.97 2.15 -4.44
N MET A 15 -8.09 2.98 -3.39
CA MET A 15 -7.31 4.21 -3.26
C MET A 15 -5.81 3.91 -3.19
N TRP A 16 -5.41 2.89 -2.43
CA TRP A 16 -4.04 2.41 -2.38
C TRP A 16 -3.54 2.06 -3.78
N LEU A 17 -4.28 1.24 -4.53
CA LEU A 17 -3.92 0.85 -5.91
C LEU A 17 -3.73 2.06 -6.82
N VAL A 18 -4.64 3.03 -6.77
CA VAL A 18 -4.53 4.26 -7.58
C VAL A 18 -3.26 5.03 -7.24
N LEU A 19 -3.01 5.28 -5.94
CA LEU A 19 -1.80 5.98 -5.48
C LEU A 19 -0.52 5.21 -5.80
N GLN A 20 -0.59 3.87 -5.74
CA GLN A 20 0.51 2.96 -6.00
C GLN A 20 0.89 2.95 -7.49
N VAL A 21 -0.10 2.85 -8.38
CA VAL A 21 0.12 2.92 -9.83
C VAL A 21 0.60 4.31 -10.23
N ALA A 22 0.01 5.36 -9.66
CA ALA A 22 0.47 6.72 -9.89
C ALA A 22 1.96 6.85 -9.49
N ALA A 23 2.33 6.41 -8.28
CA ALA A 23 3.70 6.50 -7.78
C ALA A 23 4.70 5.78 -8.69
N LEU A 24 4.36 4.60 -9.20
CA LEU A 24 5.23 3.85 -10.11
C LEU A 24 5.38 4.50 -11.49
N ARG A 25 4.40 5.30 -11.94
CA ARG A 25 4.41 5.96 -13.24
C ARG A 25 5.04 7.35 -13.20
N THR A 26 4.91 8.06 -12.08
CA THR A 26 5.29 9.48 -11.99
C THR A 26 6.56 9.73 -11.20
N LEU A 27 6.96 8.80 -10.31
CA LEU A 27 8.17 8.95 -9.52
C LEU A 27 9.35 8.30 -10.24
N ASP A 28 10.50 8.94 -10.15
CA ASP A 28 11.76 8.47 -10.73
C ASP A 28 12.85 8.26 -9.68
N GLY A 29 13.83 7.43 -10.02
CA GLY A 29 14.98 7.12 -9.19
C GLY A 29 14.59 6.55 -7.82
N ARG A 30 15.17 7.12 -6.75
CA ARG A 30 15.00 6.64 -5.36
C ARG A 30 13.55 6.72 -4.86
N TRP A 31 12.75 7.66 -5.38
CA TRP A 31 11.33 7.80 -5.05
C TRP A 31 10.52 6.61 -5.58
N ARG A 32 10.87 6.13 -6.79
CA ARG A 32 10.25 4.94 -7.38
C ARG A 32 10.63 3.67 -6.62
N THR A 33 11.89 3.56 -6.19
CA THR A 33 12.34 2.43 -5.36
C THR A 33 11.54 2.35 -4.06
N ALA A 34 11.27 3.49 -3.40
CA ALA A 34 10.44 3.52 -2.19
C ALA A 34 8.97 3.13 -2.47
N ALA A 35 8.45 3.39 -3.67
CA ALA A 35 7.12 2.96 -4.08
C ALA A 35 7.02 1.44 -4.30
N TRP A 36 8.14 0.73 -4.53
CA TRP A 36 8.11 -0.73 -4.67
C TRP A 36 7.90 -1.47 -3.35
N LEU A 37 8.26 -0.87 -2.21
CA LEU A 37 8.17 -1.52 -0.90
C LEU A 37 6.74 -2.00 -0.58
N PRO A 38 5.67 -1.18 -0.73
CA PRO A 38 4.29 -1.63 -0.58
C PRO A 38 3.90 -2.82 -1.45
N ILE A 39 4.40 -2.89 -2.68
CA ILE A 39 4.08 -3.97 -3.62
C ILE A 39 4.66 -5.28 -3.12
N TYR A 40 5.91 -5.27 -2.68
CA TYR A 40 6.53 -6.46 -2.10
C TYR A 40 5.85 -6.90 -0.82
N THR A 41 5.46 -5.98 0.06
CA THR A 41 4.79 -6.33 1.32
C THR A 41 3.38 -6.87 1.10
N VAL A 42 2.57 -6.26 0.22
CA VAL A 42 1.25 -6.82 -0.12
C VAL A 42 1.41 -8.15 -0.87
N GLY A 43 2.34 -8.25 -1.81
CA GLY A 43 2.62 -9.49 -2.53
C GLY A 43 3.02 -10.64 -1.60
N ALA A 44 3.87 -10.38 -0.61
CA ALA A 44 4.24 -11.35 0.42
C ALA A 44 3.04 -11.74 1.30
N ALA A 45 2.23 -10.75 1.73
CA ALA A 45 1.03 -11.03 2.52
C ALA A 45 0.02 -11.90 1.75
N VAL A 46 -0.16 -11.65 0.45
CA VAL A 46 -0.99 -12.48 -0.43
C VAL A 46 -0.41 -13.89 -0.57
N ALA A 47 0.91 -14.02 -0.77
CA ALA A 47 1.55 -15.33 -0.86
C ALA A 47 1.34 -16.15 0.44
N VAL A 48 1.53 -15.52 1.61
CA VAL A 48 1.26 -16.14 2.91
C VAL A 48 -0.21 -16.51 3.06
N ALA A 49 -1.13 -15.64 2.62
CA ALA A 49 -2.56 -15.92 2.66
C ALA A 49 -2.94 -17.14 1.80
N VAL A 50 -2.40 -17.23 0.59
CA VAL A 50 -2.65 -18.37 -0.33
C VAL A 50 -2.06 -19.66 0.23
N LEU A 51 -0.79 -19.65 0.66
CA LEU A 51 -0.15 -20.82 1.24
C LEU A 51 -0.83 -21.28 2.51
N GLY A 52 -1.22 -20.34 3.38
CA GLY A 52 -1.95 -20.64 4.61
C GLY A 52 -3.35 -21.20 4.33
N PHE A 53 -4.06 -20.68 3.32
CA PHE A 53 -5.34 -21.22 2.88
C PHE A 53 -5.20 -22.66 2.38
N MET A 54 -4.18 -22.95 1.55
CA MET A 54 -3.90 -24.31 1.09
C MET A 54 -3.54 -25.28 2.23
N ALA A 55 -2.98 -24.76 3.32
CA ALA A 55 -2.70 -25.51 4.54
C ALA A 55 -3.91 -25.60 5.51
N GLY A 56 -5.09 -25.09 5.13
CA GLY A 56 -6.30 -25.13 5.96
C GLY A 56 -6.36 -24.06 7.06
N SER A 57 -5.52 -23.02 7.01
CA SER A 57 -5.52 -21.95 8.01
C SER A 57 -6.60 -20.90 7.70
N ASN A 58 -7.61 -20.82 8.57
CA ASN A 58 -8.66 -19.81 8.51
C ASN A 58 -8.17 -18.39 8.84
N LEU A 59 -6.99 -18.26 9.46
CA LEU A 59 -6.40 -16.97 9.81
C LEU A 59 -5.46 -16.44 8.73
N ALA A 60 -5.15 -17.21 7.68
CA ALA A 60 -4.21 -16.80 6.64
C ALA A 60 -4.55 -15.45 5.96
N PRO A 61 -5.81 -15.09 5.68
CA PRO A 61 -6.15 -13.79 5.10
C PRO A 61 -5.84 -12.58 5.99
N ILE A 62 -5.64 -12.77 7.30
CA ILE A 62 -5.40 -11.68 8.25
C ILE A 62 -4.12 -10.88 7.91
N TRP A 63 -3.13 -11.54 7.30
CA TRP A 63 -1.90 -10.90 6.84
C TRP A 63 -2.17 -9.81 5.81
N VAL A 64 -3.12 -10.03 4.89
CA VAL A 64 -3.52 -9.04 3.88
C VAL A 64 -4.29 -7.89 4.54
N VAL A 65 -5.16 -8.21 5.49
CA VAL A 65 -5.95 -7.23 6.25
C VAL A 65 -5.04 -6.26 7.01
N PHE A 66 -3.92 -6.72 7.56
CA PHE A 66 -2.95 -5.84 8.23
C PHE A 66 -1.96 -5.16 7.28
N ALA A 67 -1.55 -5.83 6.19
CA ALA A 67 -0.62 -5.26 5.23
C ALA A 67 -1.22 -4.06 4.49
N LEU A 68 -2.50 -4.13 4.09
CA LEU A 68 -3.16 -3.09 3.30
C LEU A 68 -3.16 -1.70 3.98
N PRO A 69 -3.62 -1.53 5.24
CA PRO A 69 -3.56 -0.25 5.95
C PRO A 69 -2.14 0.29 6.07
N LEU A 70 -1.17 -0.59 6.40
CA LEU A 70 0.23 -0.18 6.54
C LEU A 70 0.80 0.33 5.21
N CYS A 71 0.53 -0.39 4.12
CA CYS A 71 0.96 -0.02 2.78
C CYS A 71 0.26 1.26 2.27
N PHE A 72 -0.99 1.47 2.66
CA PHE A 72 -1.72 2.70 2.41
C PHE A 72 -1.08 3.91 3.09
N VAL A 73 -0.77 3.79 4.39
CA VAL A 73 -0.07 4.85 5.13
C VAL A 73 1.29 5.16 4.49
N TRP A 74 2.04 4.12 4.10
CA TRP A 74 3.33 4.31 3.42
C TRP A 74 3.22 5.09 2.12
N ILE A 75 2.30 4.69 1.22
CA ILE A 75 2.20 5.34 -0.08
C ILE A 75 1.71 6.78 0.04
N VAL A 76 0.80 7.05 0.98
CA VAL A 76 0.33 8.41 1.29
C VAL A 76 1.50 9.26 1.82
N ALA A 77 2.27 8.75 2.77
CA ALA A 77 3.44 9.44 3.31
C ALA A 77 4.48 9.75 2.22
N LEU A 78 4.74 8.80 1.31
CA LEU A 78 5.65 8.99 0.19
C LEU A 78 5.23 10.17 -0.69
N TRP A 79 3.95 10.26 -1.03
CA TRP A 79 3.40 11.36 -1.82
C TRP A 79 3.48 12.70 -1.10
N ILE A 80 3.16 12.73 0.21
CA ILE A 80 3.26 13.96 1.03
C ILE A 80 4.71 14.46 1.05
N VAL A 81 5.66 13.58 1.39
CA VAL A 81 7.09 13.95 1.47
C VAL A 81 7.62 14.39 0.12
N ARG A 82 7.22 13.73 -0.98
CA ARG A 82 7.59 14.13 -2.34
C ARG A 82 7.06 15.51 -2.69
N GLY A 83 5.81 15.82 -2.32
CA GLY A 83 5.18 17.11 -2.52
C GLY A 83 5.89 18.23 -1.75
N LEU A 84 6.22 17.98 -0.47
CA LEU A 84 6.98 18.91 0.35
C LEU A 84 8.38 19.16 -0.20
N ALA A 85 9.11 18.10 -0.59
CA ALA A 85 10.44 18.24 -1.18
C ALA A 85 10.41 19.07 -2.47
N TRP A 86 9.36 18.90 -3.29
CA TRP A 86 9.17 19.70 -4.50
C TRP A 86 8.89 21.17 -4.18
N LEU A 87 8.04 21.47 -3.20
CA LEU A 87 7.74 22.83 -2.77
C LEU A 87 8.99 23.55 -2.26
N VAL A 88 9.78 22.88 -1.41
CA VAL A 88 11.03 23.43 -0.89
C VAL A 88 12.01 23.71 -2.02
N SER A 89 12.18 22.79 -2.98
CA SER A 89 13.09 22.97 -4.12
C SER A 89 12.72 24.12 -5.06
N ARG A 90 11.49 24.63 -5.00
CA ARG A 90 11.05 25.81 -5.78
C ARG A 90 11.24 27.13 -5.05
N SER A 91 11.42 27.08 -3.73
CA SER A 91 11.58 28.27 -2.88
C SER A 91 13.03 28.70 -2.69
N THR A 92 13.98 27.91 -3.18
CA THR A 92 15.44 28.17 -3.20
C THR A 92 15.87 28.47 -4.62
#